data_AF-A0A2D5B3A8-F1
#
_entry.id   AF-A0A2D5B3A8-F1
#
_cell.length_a   1.000
_cell.length_b   1.000
_cell.length_c   1.000
_cell.angle_alpha   90.00
_cell.angle_beta   90.00
_cell.angle_gamma   90.00
#
_symmetry.space_group_name_H-M   'P 1'
#
loop_
_entity.id
_entity.type
_entity.pdbx_description
1 polymer ?
#
loop_
_entity_poly.entity_id
_entity_poly.type
_entity_poly.pdbx_seq_one_letter_code
_entity_poly.pdbx_strand_id
1 'polypeptide(L)'
;MNRRVPLKYRNFPGPFEPYAPQVARPTQVWFWVVYLALVVVLAVAGVLAHWPYLPYLAMFGGIAVSVFLLRRWRRRVSRYDWLLCTGCAYPIQHCPPEGRCPECGRAYTHDSTRWGWRVLCGKWSDDMDPPPPLPVRH
;
A
#
# COMPACT_ATOMS: atom_id res chain seq x y z
N MET A 1 18.11 -11.19 -5.53
CA MET A 1 18.04 -11.39 -4.06
C MET A 1 16.59 -11.56 -3.65
N ASN A 2 16.17 -12.80 -3.39
CA ASN A 2 14.81 -13.14 -3.02
C ASN A 2 14.72 -13.14 -1.49
N ARG A 3 14.31 -12.03 -0.86
CA ARG A 3 14.15 -11.94 0.60
C ARG A 3 12.96 -12.80 1.01
N ARG A 4 13.23 -14.04 1.41
CA ARG A 4 12.21 -14.88 2.03
C ARG A 4 11.88 -14.25 3.38
N VAL A 5 10.61 -13.94 3.60
CA VAL A 5 10.11 -13.56 4.93
C VAL A 5 10.43 -14.73 5.89
N PRO A 6 11.04 -14.49 7.06
CA PRO A 6 11.39 -15.55 7.99
C PRO A 6 10.14 -16.35 8.36
N LEU A 7 10.28 -17.68 8.37
CA LEU A 7 9.20 -18.60 8.69
C LEU A 7 8.56 -18.34 10.06
N LYS A 8 9.28 -17.69 10.98
CA LYS A 8 8.78 -17.28 12.30
C LYS A 8 7.56 -16.36 12.24
N TYR A 9 7.36 -15.63 11.14
CA TYR A 9 6.21 -14.76 10.91
C TYR A 9 5.12 -15.38 10.04
N ARG A 10 5.34 -16.58 9.48
CA ARG A 10 4.41 -17.23 8.55
C ARG A 10 3.25 -17.94 9.27
N ASN A 11 3.43 -18.29 10.53
CA ASN A 11 2.47 -19.03 11.35
C ASN A 11 1.84 -18.18 12.47
N PHE A 12 1.87 -16.85 12.39
CA PHE A 12 1.14 -16.00 13.33
C PHE A 12 -0.38 -16.18 13.12
N PRO A 13 -1.12 -16.84 14.03
CA PRO A 13 -2.58 -16.97 13.93
C PRO A 13 -3.21 -15.70 14.51
N GLY A 14 -3.68 -14.78 13.65
CA GLY A 14 -4.13 -13.42 14.03
C GLY A 14 -2.97 -12.51 14.52
N PRO A 15 -3.14 -11.22 14.88
CA PRO A 15 -4.08 -10.15 14.55
C PRO A 15 -3.34 -9.04 13.77
N PHE A 16 -2.75 -9.33 12.60
CA PHE A 16 -2.17 -8.29 11.73
C PHE A 16 -3.21 -7.54 10.89
N GLU A 17 -4.47 -7.96 10.96
CA GLU A 17 -5.64 -7.31 10.36
C GLU A 17 -5.79 -5.81 10.75
N PRO A 18 -5.58 -5.39 12.02
CA PRO A 18 -5.55 -3.98 12.39
C PRO A 18 -4.38 -3.17 11.81
N TYR A 19 -3.29 -3.81 11.40
CA TYR A 19 -2.15 -3.16 10.74
C TYR A 19 -2.29 -3.13 9.21
N ALA A 20 -3.23 -3.89 8.65
CA ALA A 20 -3.49 -3.85 7.22
C ALA A 20 -4.05 -2.46 6.88
N PRO A 21 -3.37 -1.67 6.03
CA PRO A 21 -3.85 -0.35 5.65
C PRO A 21 -5.18 -0.48 4.92
N GLN A 22 -6.26 -0.03 5.55
CA GLN A 22 -7.53 0.06 4.83
C GLN A 22 -7.54 1.20 3.79
N VAL A 23 -6.50 2.05 3.71
CA VAL A 23 -6.46 3.22 2.78
C VAL A 23 -6.63 2.85 1.31
N ALA A 24 -6.29 1.64 0.91
CA ALA A 24 -5.98 1.40 -0.50
C ALA A 24 -6.90 0.41 -1.22
N ARG A 25 -7.71 -0.40 -0.53
CA ARG A 25 -8.29 -1.57 -1.19
C ARG A 25 -9.43 -1.27 -2.17
N PRO A 26 -10.50 -0.53 -1.85
CA PRO A 26 -11.62 -0.44 -2.78
C PRO A 26 -11.25 0.37 -4.04
N THR A 27 -10.67 1.55 -3.90
CA THR A 27 -10.35 2.42 -5.05
C THR A 27 -9.24 1.86 -5.93
N GLN A 28 -8.21 1.21 -5.36
CA GLN A 28 -7.14 0.60 -6.14
C GLN A 28 -7.60 -0.69 -6.84
N VAL A 29 -8.46 -1.50 -6.20
CA VAL A 29 -9.04 -2.70 -6.83
C VAL A 29 -9.92 -2.30 -8.02
N TRP A 30 -10.82 -1.32 -7.84
CA TRP A 30 -11.65 -0.81 -8.95
C TRP A 30 -10.80 -0.25 -10.09
N PHE A 31 -9.73 0.49 -9.79
CA PHE A 31 -8.79 0.98 -10.79
C PHE A 31 -8.19 -0.17 -11.62
N TRP A 32 -7.74 -1.25 -10.96
CA TRP A 32 -7.18 -2.42 -11.65
C TRP A 32 -8.21 -3.18 -12.47
N VAL A 33 -9.44 -3.31 -11.98
CA VAL A 33 -10.54 -3.95 -12.73
C VAL A 33 -10.83 -3.17 -14.01
N VAL A 34 -10.98 -1.84 -13.92
CA VAL A 34 -11.22 -0.97 -15.09
C VAL A 34 -10.04 -1.03 -16.07
N TYR A 35 -8.82 -0.99 -15.55
CA TYR A 35 -7.61 -1.09 -16.37
C TYR A 35 -7.51 -2.43 -17.10
N LEU A 36 -7.77 -3.55 -16.42
CA LEU A 36 -7.76 -4.88 -17.06
C LEU A 36 -8.83 -4.99 -18.14
N ALA A 37 -10.04 -4.49 -17.88
CA ALA A 37 -11.10 -4.45 -18.87
C ALA A 37 -10.67 -3.64 -20.11
N LEU A 38 -10.04 -2.47 -19.92
CA LEU A 38 -9.51 -1.65 -21.00
C LEU A 38 -8.43 -2.38 -21.82
N VAL A 39 -7.49 -3.07 -21.16
CA VAL A 39 -6.45 -3.86 -21.84
C VAL A 39 -7.07 -4.96 -22.71
N VAL A 40 -8.09 -5.67 -22.21
CA VAL A 40 -8.80 -6.70 -22.97
C VAL A 40 -9.48 -6.11 -24.20
N VAL A 41 -10.18 -4.97 -24.06
CA VAL A 41 -10.83 -4.28 -25.18
C VAL A 41 -9.80 -3.85 -26.23
N LEU A 42 -8.67 -3.27 -25.82
CA LEU A 42 -7.59 -2.86 -26.73
C LEU A 42 -6.92 -4.05 -27.41
N ALA A 43 -6.81 -5.21 -26.73
CA ALA A 43 -6.29 -6.44 -27.32
C ALA A 43 -7.20 -6.93 -28.45
N VAL A 44 -8.52 -7.02 -28.21
CA VAL A 44 -9.51 -7.46 -29.21
C VAL A 44 -9.51 -6.49 -30.40
N ALA A 45 -9.57 -5.18 -30.15
CA ALA A 45 -9.54 -4.17 -31.20
C ALA A 45 -8.23 -4.20 -32.00
N GLY A 46 -7.08 -4.38 -31.33
CA GLY A 46 -5.78 -4.51 -31.98
C GLY A 46 -5.68 -5.73 -32.89
N VAL A 47 -6.23 -6.88 -32.47
CA VAL A 47 -6.31 -8.08 -33.31
C VAL A 47 -7.17 -7.83 -34.55
N LEU A 48 -8.34 -7.21 -34.38
CA LEU A 48 -9.26 -6.89 -35.49
C LEU A 48 -8.67 -5.86 -36.47
N ALA A 49 -7.88 -4.91 -35.97
CA ALA A 49 -7.24 -3.87 -36.77
C ALA A 49 -5.85 -4.25 -37.33
N HIS A 50 -5.41 -5.50 -37.14
CA HIS A 50 -4.05 -5.96 -37.48
C HIS A 50 -2.92 -5.15 -36.83
N TRP A 51 -3.17 -4.57 -35.65
CA TRP A 51 -2.19 -3.85 -34.84
C TRP A 51 -1.90 -4.63 -33.55
N PRO A 52 -1.09 -5.72 -33.63
CA PRO A 52 -0.90 -6.64 -32.51
C PRO A 52 -0.14 -6.02 -31.32
N TYR A 53 0.47 -4.83 -31.48
CA TYR A 53 1.32 -4.21 -30.46
C TYR A 53 0.55 -3.36 -29.42
N LEU A 54 -0.68 -2.94 -29.72
CA LEU A 54 -1.52 -2.13 -28.83
C LEU A 54 -1.71 -2.71 -27.41
N PRO A 55 -2.02 -4.00 -27.22
CA PRO A 55 -2.19 -4.56 -25.88
C PRO A 55 -0.89 -4.55 -25.06
N TYR A 56 0.26 -4.74 -25.70
CA TYR A 56 1.56 -4.66 -25.01
C TYR A 56 1.85 -3.25 -24.53
N LEU A 57 1.61 -2.22 -25.36
CA LEU A 57 1.76 -0.82 -24.96
C LEU A 57 0.85 -0.48 -23.77
N ALA A 58 -0.41 -0.93 -23.80
CA ALA A 58 -1.32 -0.76 -22.67
C ALA A 58 -0.76 -1.42 -21.41
N MET A 59 -0.38 -2.70 -21.49
CA MET A 59 0.21 -3.48 -20.40
C MET A 59 1.43 -2.80 -19.77
N PHE A 60 2.43 -2.43 -20.58
CA PHE A 60 3.63 -1.76 -20.11
C PHE A 60 3.32 -0.37 -19.55
N GLY A 61 2.38 0.35 -20.15
CA GLY A 61 1.87 1.62 -19.67
C GLY A 61 1.32 1.52 -18.24
N GLY A 62 0.46 0.54 -17.94
CA GLY A 62 -0.08 0.38 -16.59
C GLY A 62 0.96 -0.07 -15.56
N ILE A 63 1.93 -0.89 -15.95
CA ILE A 63 3.07 -1.23 -15.08
C ILE A 63 3.86 0.04 -14.75
N ALA A 64 4.20 0.86 -15.75
CA ALA A 64 4.93 2.10 -15.58
C ALA A 64 4.18 3.10 -14.67
N VAL A 65 2.88 3.29 -14.92
CA VAL A 65 2.00 4.14 -14.08
C VAL A 65 1.98 3.63 -12.64
N SER A 66 1.86 2.32 -12.43
CA SER A 66 1.80 1.73 -11.09
C SER A 66 3.12 1.90 -10.33
N VAL A 67 4.25 1.67 -10.98
CA VAL A 67 5.58 1.93 -10.40
C VAL A 67 5.74 3.42 -10.07
N PHE A 68 5.28 4.31 -10.95
CA PHE A 68 5.31 5.76 -10.72
C PHE A 68 4.46 6.16 -9.50
N LEU A 69 3.22 5.68 -9.41
CA LEU A 69 2.32 5.94 -8.30
C LEU A 69 2.90 5.40 -6.98
N LEU A 70 3.41 4.16 -6.96
CA LEU A 70 4.06 3.58 -5.78
C LEU A 70 5.28 4.39 -5.35
N ARG A 71 6.11 4.84 -6.30
CA ARG A 71 7.26 5.72 -6.01
C ARG A 71 6.80 7.07 -5.45
N ARG A 72 5.76 7.66 -6.02
CA ARG A 72 5.18 8.92 -5.54
C ARG A 72 4.64 8.78 -4.12
N TRP A 73 3.91 7.70 -3.83
CA TRP A 73 3.42 7.39 -2.49
C TRP A 73 4.56 7.18 -1.50
N ARG A 74 5.57 6.40 -1.86
CA ARG A 74 6.75 6.18 -1.01
C ARG A 74 7.47 7.48 -0.68
N ARG A 75 7.66 8.36 -1.67
CA ARG A 75 8.23 9.70 -1.48
C ARG A 75 7.36 10.58 -0.60
N ARG A 76 6.03 10.51 -0.74
CA ARG A 76 5.10 11.26 0.10
C ARG A 76 5.23 10.80 1.55
N VAL A 77 5.13 9.51 1.81
CA VAL A 77 5.23 8.94 3.16
C VAL A 77 6.57 9.26 3.81
N SER A 78 7.68 9.19 3.07
CA SER A 78 9.00 9.51 3.60
C SER A 78 9.18 11.00 3.95
N ARG A 79 8.43 11.92 3.32
CA ARG A 79 8.47 13.34 3.66
C ARG A 79 7.80 13.68 4.98
N TYR A 80 6.90 12.80 5.46
CA TYR A 80 6.19 12.95 6.73
C TYR A 80 6.73 11.98 7.78
N ASP A 81 8.01 11.57 7.68
CA ASP A 81 8.66 10.64 8.61
C ASP A 81 7.86 9.36 8.90
N TRP A 82 7.14 8.85 7.90
CA TRP A 82 6.29 7.67 8.02
C TRP A 82 5.12 7.85 9.02
N LEU A 83 4.72 9.09 9.29
CA LEU A 83 3.61 9.51 10.17
C LEU A 83 2.40 9.99 9.36
N LEU A 84 1.95 9.16 8.43
CA LEU A 84 0.65 9.33 7.76
C LEU A 84 -0.32 8.29 8.31
N CYS A 85 -1.58 8.65 8.56
CA CYS A 85 -2.57 7.65 8.96
C CYS A 85 -2.65 6.49 7.95
N THR A 86 -2.55 5.25 8.41
CA THR A 86 -2.70 4.04 7.59
C THR A 86 -4.16 3.76 7.20
N GLY A 87 -5.08 4.69 7.48
CA GLY A 87 -6.50 4.66 7.08
C GLY A 87 -6.87 5.67 5.99
N CYS A 88 -6.44 6.93 6.12
CA CYS A 88 -6.80 8.00 5.20
C CYS A 88 -5.59 8.78 4.63
N ALA A 89 -4.36 8.39 4.98
CA ALA A 89 -3.13 9.12 4.63
C ALA A 89 -3.04 10.57 5.13
N TYR A 90 -3.86 10.96 6.12
CA TYR A 90 -3.74 12.25 6.80
C TYR A 90 -2.43 12.35 7.58
N PRO A 91 -1.68 13.47 7.52
CA PRO A 91 -0.45 13.64 8.28
C PRO A 91 -0.74 13.79 9.78
N ILE A 92 -0.23 12.85 10.57
CA ILE A 92 -0.41 12.84 12.03
C ILE A 92 0.84 13.30 12.78
N GLN A 93 1.86 13.79 12.07
CA GLN A 93 3.13 14.22 12.66
C GLN A 93 3.00 15.34 13.72
N HIS A 94 1.92 16.12 13.67
CA HIS A 94 1.63 17.21 14.60
C HIS A 94 0.56 16.83 15.63
N CYS A 95 0.02 15.62 15.57
CA CYS A 95 -0.93 15.11 16.54
C CYS A 95 -0.19 14.47 17.72
N PRO A 96 -0.88 14.18 18.84
CA PRO A 96 -0.26 13.46 19.95
C PRO A 96 0.30 12.09 19.51
N PRO A 97 1.35 11.56 20.20
CA PRO A 97 2.00 10.30 19.84
C PRO A 97 1.06 9.10 19.74
N GLU A 98 -0.05 9.16 20.46
CA GLU A 98 -1.14 8.20 20.44
C GLU A 98 -2.48 8.93 20.45
N GLY A 99 -3.48 8.36 19.79
CA GLY A 99 -4.80 8.98 19.73
C GLY A 99 -5.63 8.47 18.57
N ARG A 100 -6.59 9.28 18.12
CA ARG A 100 -7.44 8.99 16.97
C ARG A 100 -7.15 9.98 15.85
N CYS A 101 -7.10 9.48 14.62
CA CYS A 101 -6.92 10.32 13.45
C CYS A 101 -8.09 11.32 13.34
N PRO A 102 -7.83 12.63 13.17
CA PRO A 102 -8.89 13.64 13.12
C PRO A 102 -9.80 13.51 11.89
N GLU A 103 -9.31 12.89 10.80
CA GLU A 103 -10.09 12.70 9.57
C GLU A 103 -10.95 11.43 9.59
N CYS A 104 -10.36 10.29 9.94
CA CYS A 104 -11.06 8.99 9.84
C CYS A 104 -11.37 8.33 11.18
N GLY A 105 -11.04 8.96 12.30
CA GLY A 105 -11.30 8.43 13.65
C GLY A 105 -10.48 7.21 14.06
N ARG A 106 -9.58 6.72 13.19
CA ARG A 106 -8.78 5.51 13.45
C ARG A 106 -7.80 5.73 14.59
N ALA A 107 -7.81 4.82 15.57
CA ALA A 107 -6.81 4.78 16.61
C ALA A 107 -5.41 4.51 16.03
N TYR A 108 -4.41 5.23 16.51
CA TYR A 108 -3.03 5.11 16.06
C TYR A 108 -2.05 5.30 17.22
N THR A 109 -0.84 4.78 17.03
CA THR A 109 0.38 5.26 17.70
C THR A 109 1.39 5.67 16.62
N HIS A 110 2.29 6.59 16.91
CA HIS A 110 3.34 6.98 15.97
C HIS A 110 4.19 5.78 15.56
N ASP A 111 4.50 4.89 16.50
CA ASP A 111 5.30 3.69 16.25
C ASP A 111 4.56 2.67 15.38
N SER A 112 3.27 2.40 15.66
CA SER A 112 2.45 1.52 14.81
C SER A 112 2.34 2.05 13.38
N THR A 113 2.23 3.37 13.24
CA THR A 113 2.13 4.03 11.95
C THR A 113 3.44 3.91 11.16
N ARG A 114 4.57 4.23 11.80
CA ARG A 114 5.91 4.09 11.20
C ARG A 114 6.18 2.66 10.78
N TRP A 115 5.91 1.71 11.67
CA TRP A 115 6.08 0.28 11.41
C TRP A 115 5.21 -0.15 10.22
N GLY A 116 3.92 0.20 10.21
CA GLY A 116 3.00 -0.14 9.13
C GLY A 116 3.48 0.35 7.77
N TRP A 117 3.93 1.60 7.67
CA TRP A 117 4.45 2.09 6.39
C TRP A 117 5.79 1.50 5.96
N ARG A 118 6.68 1.18 6.91
CA ARG A 118 7.95 0.49 6.58
C ARG A 118 7.68 -0.87 5.97
N VAL A 119 6.74 -1.63 6.54
CA VAL A 119 6.27 -2.91 6.00
C VAL A 119 5.70 -2.72 4.60
N LEU A 120 4.77 -1.77 4.43
CA LEU A 120 4.09 -1.53 3.14
C LEU A 120 5.02 -1.07 2.03
N CYS A 121 6.03 -0.27 2.36
CA CYS A 121 7.00 0.21 1.38
C CYS A 121 8.13 -0.80 1.11
N GLY A 122 8.00 -2.04 1.59
CA GLY A 122 8.97 -3.11 1.40
C GLY A 122 10.32 -2.82 2.07
N LYS A 123 10.35 -1.92 3.07
CA LYS A 123 11.54 -1.67 3.90
C LYS A 123 11.62 -2.64 5.07
N TRP A 124 11.27 -3.90 4.82
CA TRP A 124 11.35 -4.94 5.83
C TRP A 124 12.81 -5.43 5.95
N SER A 125 13.37 -5.33 7.16
CA SER A 125 14.70 -5.83 7.55
C SER A 125 14.53 -6.84 8.68
N ASP A 126 15.41 -7.86 8.72
CA ASP A 126 15.41 -8.85 9.80
C ASP A 126 15.65 -8.19 11.18
N ASP A 127 16.31 -7.03 11.20
CA ASP A 127 16.58 -6.22 12.39
C ASP A 127 15.44 -5.28 12.79
N MET A 128 14.27 -5.36 12.15
CA MET A 128 13.16 -4.50 12.55
C MET A 128 12.58 -4.97 13.88
N ASP A 129 12.39 -4.03 14.80
CA ASP A 129 11.72 -4.31 16.07
C ASP A 129 10.38 -5.02 15.84
N PRO A 130 9.98 -5.91 16.78
CA PRO A 130 8.67 -6.53 16.73
C PRO A 130 7.56 -5.46 16.58
N PRO A 131 6.43 -5.80 15.94
CA PRO A 131 5.33 -4.86 15.80
C PRO A 131 4.97 -4.28 17.18
N PRO A 132 4.85 -2.95 17.31
CA PRO A 132 4.46 -2.35 18.58
C PRO A 132 3.09 -2.88 19.01
N PRO A 133 2.76 -2.82 20.31
CA PRO A 133 1.41 -3.14 20.76
C PRO A 133 0.40 -2.21 20.07
N LEU A 134 -0.75 -2.78 19.70
CA LEU A 134 -1.85 -2.00 19.12
C LEU A 134 -2.37 -1.00 20.16
N PRO A 135 -2.81 0.20 19.73
CA PRO A 135 -3.52 1.09 20.63
C PRO A 135 -4.75 0.37 21.19
N VAL A 136 -4.87 0.35 22.52
CA VAL A 136 -6.02 -0.23 23.21
C VAL A 136 -7.26 0.60 22.82
N ARG A 137 -8.31 -0.06 22.34
CA ARG A 137 -9.59 0.62 22.07
C ARG A 137 -10.25 0.90 23.41
N HIS A 138 -9.99 2.09 23.95
CA HIS A 138 -10.81 2.68 25.01
C HIS A 138 -12.09 3.27 24.40
#